data_AF-A0A5R2MX36-F1
#
_entry.id   AF-A0A5R2MX36-F1
#
_cell.length_a   1.000
_cell.length_b   1.000
_cell.length_c   1.000
_cell.angle_alpha   90.00
_cell.angle_beta   90.00
_cell.angle_gamma   90.00
#
_symmetry.space_group_name_H-M   'P 1'
#
loop_
_entity.id
_entity.type
_entity.pdbx_description
1 polymer ?
#
loop_
_entity_poly.entity_id
_entity_poly.type
_entity_poly.pdbx_seq_one_letter_code
_entity_poly.pdbx_strand_id
1 'polypeptide(L)'
;DASRVDVIATIDGDLQNDPYDIPRMVYRLLSEDLDLVVGWRKDRQEGFFMRRLPSRIANALIARVTGVRLKDYGCSLKVYRGTVIRSVKLYGEMHRFIPAWLATVTTPRRIA
;
A
#
# COMPACT_ATOMS: atom_id res chain seq x y z
N ASP A 1 -12.94 -7.99 3.92
CA ASP A 1 -14.40 -8.22 3.99
C ASP A 1 -14.95 -8.49 5.39
N ALA A 2 -14.30 -9.31 6.23
CA ALA A 2 -14.80 -9.60 7.59
C ALA A 2 -14.59 -8.48 8.63
N SER A 3 -13.62 -7.58 8.41
CA SER A 3 -13.29 -6.51 9.37
C SER A 3 -14.26 -5.33 9.31
N ARG A 4 -14.67 -4.83 10.48
CA ARG A 4 -15.67 -3.75 10.66
C ARG A 4 -15.11 -2.47 11.28
N VAL A 5 -13.81 -2.40 11.57
CA VAL A 5 -13.19 -1.28 12.31
C VAL A 5 -12.84 -0.08 11.41
N ASP A 6 -12.47 1.05 12.04
CA ASP A 6 -12.16 2.32 11.39
C ASP A 6 -10.79 2.37 10.73
N VAL A 7 -9.84 1.60 11.23
CA VAL A 7 -8.48 1.49 10.67
C VAL A 7 -8.15 0.02 10.53
N ILE A 8 -7.69 -0.38 9.35
CA ILE A 8 -7.33 -1.76 9.05
C ILE A 8 -5.88 -1.79 8.60
N ALA A 9 -5.07 -2.65 9.21
CA ALA A 9 -3.72 -2.96 8.75
C ALA A 9 -3.68 -4.36 8.13
N THR A 10 -2.95 -4.51 7.03
CA THR A 10 -2.62 -5.81 6.43
C THR A 10 -1.12 -6.01 6.49
N ILE A 11 -0.68 -7.24 6.73
CA ILE A 11 0.73 -7.65 6.71
C ILE A 11 0.79 -9.13 6.29
N ASP A 12 1.85 -9.54 5.62
CA ASP A 12 2.13 -10.95 5.32
C ASP A 12 2.89 -11.64 6.46
N GLY A 13 2.82 -12.96 6.49
CA GLY A 13 3.51 -13.80 7.47
C GLY A 13 4.94 -14.19 7.06
N ASP A 14 5.54 -13.54 6.06
CA ASP A 14 6.84 -13.93 5.49
C ASP A 14 8.04 -13.25 6.17
N LEU A 15 7.77 -12.45 7.21
CA LEU A 15 8.75 -11.71 8.01
C LEU A 15 9.54 -10.64 7.24
N GLN A 16 9.13 -10.25 6.02
CA GLN A 16 9.75 -9.14 5.30
C GLN A 16 9.36 -7.77 5.84
N ASN A 17 8.25 -7.69 6.56
CA ASN A 17 7.71 -6.45 7.13
C ASN A 17 7.73 -6.51 8.65
N ASP A 18 8.11 -5.41 9.28
CA ASP A 18 8.12 -5.29 10.74
C ASP A 18 6.74 -4.84 11.25
N PRO A 19 6.03 -5.64 12.08
CA PRO A 19 4.77 -5.22 12.69
C PRO A 19 4.89 -3.94 13.53
N TYR A 20 6.08 -3.62 14.06
CA TYR A 20 6.33 -2.38 14.81
C TYR A 20 6.23 -1.12 13.94
N ASP A 21 6.19 -1.24 12.62
CA ASP A 21 5.90 -0.11 11.73
C ASP A 21 4.43 0.31 11.75
N ILE A 22 3.50 -0.59 12.12
CA ILE A 22 2.05 -0.35 12.06
C ILE A 22 1.64 0.89 12.87
N PRO A 23 2.02 1.07 14.16
CA PRO A 23 1.62 2.24 14.94
C PRO A 23 2.03 3.57 14.28
N ARG A 24 3.25 3.64 13.72
CA ARG A 24 3.72 4.83 13.01
C ARG A 24 2.92 5.09 11.74
N MET A 25 2.60 4.04 10.99
CA MET A 25 1.76 4.15 9.78
C MET A 25 0.33 4.58 10.10
N VAL A 26 -0.26 4.07 11.18
CA VAL A 26 -1.58 4.49 11.67
C VAL A 26 -1.56 5.95 12.11
N TYR A 27 -0.55 6.36 12.88
CA TYR A 27 -0.37 7.76 13.27
C TYR A 27 -0.31 8.68 12.05
N ARG A 28 0.48 8.31 11.04
CA ARG A 28 0.58 9.04 9.79
C ARG A 28 -0.76 9.11 9.05
N LEU A 29 -1.48 7.99 8.96
CA LEU A 29 -2.79 7.93 8.31
C LEU A 29 -3.77 8.91 8.94
N LEU A 30 -3.81 8.98 10.26
CA LEU A 30 -4.75 9.82 11.01
C LEU A 30 -4.32 11.29 11.01
N SER A 31 -3.04 11.57 11.27
CA SER A 31 -2.51 12.94 11.39
C SER A 31 -2.45 13.70 10.07
N GLU A 32 -2.13 13.02 8.97
CA GLU A 32 -2.06 13.61 7.62
C GLU A 32 -3.41 13.52 6.87
N ASP A 33 -4.47 13.05 7.54
CA ASP A 33 -5.80 12.78 6.96
C ASP A 33 -5.75 11.96 5.66
N LEU A 34 -5.01 10.85 5.71
CA LEU A 34 -4.87 9.93 4.59
C LEU A 34 -5.94 8.84 4.64
N ASP A 35 -6.07 8.14 3.51
CA ASP A 35 -6.95 6.98 3.34
C ASP A 35 -6.15 5.68 3.18
N LEU A 36 -4.88 5.78 2.76
CA LEU A 36 -3.97 4.66 2.61
C LEU A 36 -2.52 5.07 2.89
N VAL A 37 -1.84 4.28 3.71
CA VAL A 37 -0.38 4.33 3.90
C VAL A 37 0.22 2.98 3.53
N VAL A 38 1.18 2.96 2.60
CA VAL A 38 1.85 1.75 2.14
C VAL A 38 3.27 1.67 2.71
N GLY A 39 3.63 0.52 3.25
CA GLY A 39 4.96 0.26 3.77
C GLY A 39 6.02 0.30 2.66
N TRP A 40 7.28 0.48 3.04
CA TRP A 40 8.39 0.49 2.10
C TRP A 40 9.48 -0.47 2.54
N ARG A 41 9.62 -1.57 1.80
CA ARG A 41 10.72 -2.53 1.98
C ARG A 41 12.02 -1.92 1.46
N LYS A 42 12.76 -1.25 2.35
CA LYS A 42 14.01 -0.56 2.02
C LYS A 42 15.18 -1.54 1.83
N ASP A 43 15.31 -2.52 2.71
CA ASP A 43 16.44 -3.45 2.76
C ASP A 43 16.14 -4.78 2.07
N ARG A 44 15.73 -4.72 0.79
CA ARG A 44 15.50 -5.95 0.00
C ARG A 44 16.81 -6.67 -0.24
N GLN A 45 16.96 -7.91 0.20
CA GLN A 45 18.13 -8.74 -0.15
C GLN A 45 18.11 -9.26 -1.61
N GLU A 46 17.11 -8.86 -2.40
CA GLU A 46 16.95 -9.30 -3.78
C GLU A 46 17.98 -8.68 -4.74
N GLY A 47 18.43 -9.49 -5.70
CA GLY A 47 19.40 -9.10 -6.73
C GLY A 47 18.98 -7.84 -7.51
N PHE A 48 19.90 -6.88 -7.59
CA PHE A 48 19.67 -5.55 -8.14
C PHE A 48 19.13 -5.55 -9.58
N PHE A 49 19.74 -6.34 -10.47
CA PHE A 49 19.39 -6.37 -11.89
C PHE A 49 18.12 -7.18 -12.19
N MET A 50 17.90 -8.30 -11.48
CA MET A 50 16.85 -9.25 -11.83
C MET A 50 15.48 -8.91 -11.21
N ARG A 51 15.46 -8.22 -10.05
CA ARG A 51 14.20 -7.91 -9.34
C ARG A 51 14.01 -6.43 -9.04
N ARG A 52 15.06 -5.69 -8.67
CA ARG A 52 14.90 -4.26 -8.32
C ARG A 52 14.66 -3.38 -9.55
N LEU A 53 15.38 -3.59 -10.65
CA LEU A 53 15.21 -2.77 -11.86
C LEU A 53 13.81 -2.93 -12.49
N PRO A 54 13.28 -4.14 -12.74
CA PRO A 54 11.90 -4.31 -13.23
C PRO A 54 10.87 -3.72 -12.26
N SER A 55 11.04 -3.90 -10.94
CA SER A 55 10.14 -3.34 -9.93
C SER A 55 10.12 -1.81 -9.97
N ARG A 56 11.26 -1.15 -10.19
CA ARG A 56 11.32 0.31 -10.34
C ARG A 56 10.58 0.80 -11.58
N ILE A 57 10.73 0.10 -12.71
CA ILE A 57 10.03 0.44 -13.97
C ILE A 57 8.52 0.26 -13.78
N ALA A 58 8.08 -0.85 -13.20
CA ALA A 58 6.67 -1.10 -12.91
C ALA A 58 6.09 -0.05 -11.96
N ASN A 59 6.79 0.29 -10.86
CA ASN A 59 6.35 1.32 -9.92
C ASN A 59 6.25 2.70 -10.61
N ALA A 60 7.20 3.05 -11.48
CA ALA A 60 7.17 4.31 -12.22
C ALA A 60 6.01 4.36 -13.22
N LEU A 61 5.74 3.26 -13.93
CA LEU A 61 4.63 3.16 -14.86
C LEU A 61 3.28 3.27 -14.14
N ILE A 62 3.09 2.51 -13.06
CA ILE A 62 1.87 2.58 -12.24
C ILE A 62 1.70 4.00 -11.69
N ALA A 63 2.77 4.62 -11.19
CA ALA A 63 2.70 5.98 -10.67
C ALA A 63 2.30 7.00 -11.75
N ARG A 64 2.81 6.85 -12.97
CA ARG A 64 2.48 7.74 -14.08
C ARG A 64 1.05 7.56 -14.57
N VAL A 65 0.53 6.33 -14.58
CA VAL A 65 -0.83 6.03 -15.02
C VAL A 65 -1.87 6.41 -13.96
N THR A 66 -1.60 6.11 -12.69
CA THR A 66 -2.56 6.32 -11.59
C THR A 66 -2.46 7.70 -10.94
N GLY A 67 -1.37 8.43 -11.16
CA GLY A 67 -1.08 9.69 -10.49
C GLY A 67 -0.69 9.56 -9.01
N VAL A 68 -0.77 8.35 -8.45
CA VAL A 68 -0.32 8.03 -7.10
C VAL A 68 1.21 7.88 -7.13
N ARG A 69 1.94 8.35 -6.13
CA ARG A 69 3.40 8.17 -6.07
C ARG A 69 3.80 7.38 -4.83
N LEU A 70 3.87 6.06 -4.96
CA LEU A 70 4.37 5.16 -3.91
C LEU A 70 5.78 4.68 -4.20
N LYS A 71 6.53 4.42 -3.11
CA LYS A 71 7.88 3.83 -3.18
C LYS A 71 7.84 2.34 -3.48
N ASP A 72 6.80 1.64 -3.00
CA ASP A 72 6.65 0.19 -3.17
C ASP A 72 5.17 -0.23 -3.27
N TYR A 73 4.65 -0.32 -4.49
CA TYR A 73 3.28 -0.81 -4.73
C TYR A 73 3.07 -2.27 -4.31
N GLY A 74 4.15 -3.05 -4.34
CA GLY A 74 4.15 -4.48 -4.04
C GLY A 74 4.33 -4.80 -2.56
N CYS A 75 4.42 -3.79 -1.68
CA CYS A 75 4.44 -4.02 -0.25
C CYS A 75 3.07 -4.54 0.22
N SER A 76 3.08 -5.60 1.01
CA SER A 76 1.92 -6.20 1.66
C SER A 76 1.51 -5.44 2.93
N LEU A 77 2.49 -4.84 3.63
CA LEU A 77 2.26 -3.96 4.77
C LEU A 77 1.56 -2.68 4.31
N LYS A 78 0.29 -2.54 4.65
CA LYS A 78 -0.57 -1.41 4.27
C LYS A 78 -1.54 -1.09 5.39
N VAL A 79 -1.82 0.19 5.61
CA VAL A 79 -2.82 0.67 6.57
C VAL A 79 -3.87 1.48 5.83
N TYR A 80 -5.14 1.20 6.09
CA TYR A 80 -6.29 1.76 5.39
C TYR A 80 -7.25 2.43 6.36
N ARG A 81 -7.91 3.48 5.89
CA ARG A 81 -9.18 3.91 6.47
C ARG A 81 -10.25 2.88 6.12
N GLY A 82 -10.90 2.35 7.14
CA GLY A 82 -11.89 1.28 7.03
C GLY A 82 -13.04 1.63 6.10
N THR A 83 -13.51 2.88 6.12
CA THR A 83 -14.58 3.35 5.23
C THR A 83 -14.21 3.29 3.76
N VAL A 84 -12.94 3.54 3.41
CA VAL A 84 -12.47 3.59 2.01
C VAL A 84 -12.14 2.21 1.47
N ILE A 85 -11.48 1.35 2.25
CA ILE A 85 -11.19 -0.01 1.77
C ILE A 85 -12.47 -0.83 1.59
N ARG A 86 -13.55 -0.53 2.34
CA ARG A 86 -14.85 -1.19 2.18
C ARG A 86 -15.60 -0.80 0.90
N SER A 87 -15.32 0.36 0.30
CA SER A 87 -15.90 0.74 -0.99
C SER A 87 -15.20 0.06 -2.19
N VAL A 88 -14.16 -0.72 -1.91
CA VAL A 88 -13.37 -1.44 -2.92
C VAL A 88 -13.67 -2.93 -2.83
N LYS A 89 -14.15 -3.54 -3.92
CA LYS A 89 -14.20 -5.00 -4.05
C LYS A 89 -12.87 -5.50 -4.60
N LEU A 90 -12.15 -6.26 -3.78
CA LEU A 90 -10.91 -6.92 -4.18
C LEU A 90 -11.26 -8.29 -4.79
N TYR A 91 -10.74 -8.56 -5.99
CA TYR A 91 -10.91 -9.85 -6.65
C TYR A 91 -9.55 -10.56 -6.78
N GLY A 92 -9.44 -11.82 -6.36
CA GLY A 92 -8.23 -12.64 -6.54
C GLY A 92 -6.92 -11.98 -6.06
N GLU A 93 -5.89 -12.00 -6.91
CA GLU A 93 -4.53 -11.48 -6.64
C GLU A 93 -4.38 -9.95 -6.75
N MET A 94 -5.47 -9.19 -6.55
CA MET A 94 -5.47 -7.73 -6.70
C MET A 94 -4.78 -6.96 -5.56
N HIS A 95 -4.15 -7.65 -4.59
CA HIS A 95 -3.50 -7.01 -3.44
C HIS A 95 -2.44 -5.96 -3.83
N ARG A 96 -1.79 -6.13 -4.99
CA ARG A 96 -0.81 -5.18 -5.55
C ARG A 96 -1.47 -3.95 -6.19
N PHE A 97 -2.71 -4.09 -6.66
CA PHE A 97 -3.46 -3.04 -7.33
C PHE A 97 -4.36 -2.24 -6.38
N ILE A 98 -4.38 -2.60 -5.09
CA ILE A 98 -5.14 -1.88 -4.07
C ILE A 98 -4.93 -0.35 -4.14
N PRO A 99 -3.68 0.19 -4.21
CA PRO A 99 -3.50 1.65 -4.29
C PRO A 99 -4.11 2.27 -5.55
N ALA A 100 -4.00 1.57 -6.69
CA ALA A 100 -4.57 2.03 -7.95
C ALA A 100 -6.11 2.03 -7.91
N TRP A 101 -6.71 1.03 -7.27
CA TRP A 101 -8.16 0.94 -7.15
C TRP A 101 -8.70 1.94 -6.11
N LEU A 102 -7.99 2.17 -5.01
CA LEU A 102 -8.36 3.22 -4.06
C LEU A 102 -8.34 4.60 -4.71
N ALA A 103 -7.44 4.87 -5.66
CA ALA A 103 -7.42 6.13 -6.40
C ALA A 103 -8.71 6.38 -7.24
N THR A 104 -9.58 5.38 -7.40
CA THR A 104 -10.90 5.55 -8.05
C THR A 104 -12.01 5.98 -7.07
N VAL A 105 -11.80 5.79 -5.76
CA VAL A 105 -12.78 6.09 -4.70
C VAL A 105 -12.30 7.16 -3.73
N THR A 106 -11.02 7.53 -3.77
CA THR A 106 -10.43 8.67 -3.07
C THR A 106 -9.43 9.41 -3.96
N THR A 107 -9.03 10.61 -3.54
CA THR A 107 -8.00 11.38 -4.23
C THR A 107 -6.61 10.75 -4.07
N PRO A 108 -5.79 10.68 -5.14
CA PRO A 108 -4.40 10.23 -5.07
C PRO A 108 -3.53 10.95 -4.03
N ARG A 109 -3.92 12.15 -3.60
CA ARG A 109 -3.22 12.93 -2.56
C ARG A 109 -3.37 12.35 -1.15
N ARG A 110 -4.39 11.52 -0.91
CA ARG A 110 -4.64 10.85 0.37
C ARG A 110 -4.04 9.44 0.42
N ILE A 111 -3.15 9.12 -0.51
CA ILE A 111 -2.46 7.83 -0.61
C ILE A 111 -0.95 8.09 -0.51
N ALA A 112 -0.28 7.47 0.47
CA ALA A 112 1.13 7.75 0.79
C ALA A 112 1.98 6.52 1.10
#